data_AF-A0A2N5I533-F1
#
_entry.id   AF-A0A2N5I533-F1
#
_cell.length_a   1.000
_cell.length_b   1.000
_cell.length_c   1.000
_cell.angle_alpha   90.00
_cell.angle_beta   90.00
_cell.angle_gamma   90.00
#
_symmetry.space_group_name_H-M   'P 1'
#
loop_
_entity.id
_entity.type
_entity.pdbx_description
1 polymer ?
#
loop_
_entity_poly.entity_id
_entity_poly.type
_entity_poly.pdbx_seq_one_letter_code
_entity_poly.pdbx_strand_id
1 'polypeptide(L)'
;MGKKKKPKFKKDDTVVITMYGTVGKITDVKFINESYVYEVNFSDGLYMENTLQHISEFEGEVKEHVDIEYKFFFGDLVKVDGYGSDYFKVVGFRTEIWRYKENAWEDVIYELSRITDGEWLEAHEEEMTLIADAERADSIIQKLGLLHPINQKPVTKEINKFPVVKLKKEAERMDHKEEKKQLIDGLLDLYNDYSILYKWFGDEEYKHVMNLVVMKIKKIADGLYPNKKNAGI
;
A
#
# COMPACT_ATOMS: atom_id res chain seq x y z
N MET A 1 -24.39 51.08 -15.61
CA MET A 1 -23.48 49.93 -15.37
C MET A 1 -23.20 49.86 -13.87
N GLY A 2 -23.90 48.99 -13.14
CA GLY A 2 -23.72 48.84 -11.70
C GLY A 2 -22.34 48.22 -11.40
N LYS A 3 -21.61 48.80 -10.44
CA LYS A 3 -20.34 48.24 -9.96
C LYS A 3 -20.58 46.79 -9.55
N LYS A 4 -19.90 45.83 -10.20
CA LYS A 4 -19.84 44.45 -9.71
C LYS A 4 -19.41 44.51 -8.24
N LYS A 5 -20.19 43.88 -7.35
CA LYS A 5 -19.78 43.70 -5.94
C LYS A 5 -18.39 43.06 -5.95
N LYS A 6 -17.53 43.43 -5.00
CA LYS A 6 -16.25 42.74 -4.81
C LYS A 6 -16.49 41.50 -3.94
N PRO A 7 -15.74 40.40 -4.15
CA PRO A 7 -15.84 39.25 -3.26
C PRO A 7 -15.38 39.65 -1.85
N LYS A 8 -16.07 39.16 -0.83
CA LYS A 8 -15.73 39.40 0.58
C LYS A 8 -14.44 38.69 1.00
N PHE A 9 -14.20 37.49 0.45
CA PHE A 9 -13.01 36.68 0.75
C PHE A 9 -12.14 36.51 -0.50
N LYS A 10 -10.85 36.27 -0.30
CA LYS A 10 -9.88 35.97 -1.37
C LYS A 10 -9.26 34.61 -1.15
N LYS A 11 -8.65 34.07 -2.20
CA LYS A 11 -7.81 32.87 -2.12
C LYS A 11 -6.78 33.01 -1.00
N ASP A 12 -6.56 31.93 -0.27
CA ASP A 12 -5.74 31.80 0.94
C ASP A 12 -6.29 32.43 2.24
N ASP A 13 -7.46 33.07 2.22
CA ASP A 13 -8.11 33.48 3.49
C ASP A 13 -8.55 32.24 4.29
N THR A 14 -8.36 32.29 5.61
CA THR A 14 -8.87 31.28 6.54
C THR A 14 -10.25 31.68 7.04
N VAL A 15 -11.24 30.84 6.76
CA VAL A 15 -12.65 31.09 7.07
C VAL A 15 -13.24 29.95 7.89
N VAL A 16 -14.29 30.26 8.64
CA VAL A 16 -15.15 29.30 9.32
C VAL A 16 -16.41 29.11 8.49
N ILE A 17 -16.71 27.87 8.15
CA ILE A 17 -17.99 27.48 7.56
C ILE A 17 -19.02 27.46 8.69
N THR A 18 -19.84 28.51 8.77
CA THR A 18 -20.71 28.78 9.91
C THR A 18 -21.78 27.71 10.12
N MET A 19 -22.19 27.00 9.05
CA MET A 19 -23.14 25.90 9.13
C MET A 19 -22.64 24.71 9.94
N TYR A 20 -21.34 24.44 9.92
CA TYR A 20 -20.73 23.26 10.53
C TYR A 20 -19.76 23.60 11.66
N GLY A 21 -19.35 24.87 11.77
CA GLY A 21 -18.34 25.33 12.71
C GLY A 21 -16.92 24.90 12.32
N THR A 22 -16.70 24.55 11.06
CA THR A 22 -15.44 23.98 10.55
C THR A 22 -14.55 25.05 9.96
N VAL A 23 -13.23 24.95 10.16
CA VAL A 23 -12.25 25.89 9.57
C VAL A 23 -11.76 25.35 8.24
N GLY A 24 -11.62 26.24 7.26
CA GLY A 24 -10.94 25.91 6.03
C GLY A 24 -10.32 27.14 5.37
N LYS A 25 -9.60 26.88 4.28
CA LYS A 25 -8.91 27.89 3.50
C LYS A 25 -9.60 28.07 2.15
N ILE A 26 -9.83 29.31 1.73
CA ILE A 26 -10.34 29.59 0.40
C ILE A 26 -9.32 29.15 -0.64
N THR A 27 -9.70 28.22 -1.50
CA THR A 27 -8.84 27.65 -2.56
C THR A 27 -9.17 28.24 -3.93
N ASP A 28 -10.44 28.56 -4.17
CA ASP A 28 -10.91 29.24 -5.37
C ASP A 28 -12.14 30.13 -5.12
N VAL A 29 -12.36 31.13 -5.99
CA VAL A 29 -13.49 32.07 -5.94
C VAL A 29 -14.14 32.17 -7.32
N LYS A 30 -15.41 31.78 -7.41
CA LYS A 30 -16.18 31.76 -8.67
C LYS A 30 -17.33 32.75 -8.59
N PHE A 31 -17.72 33.34 -9.72
CA PHE A 31 -18.88 34.23 -9.82
C PHE A 31 -19.98 33.54 -10.62
N ILE A 32 -21.07 33.15 -9.94
CA ILE A 32 -22.17 32.35 -10.50
C ILE A 32 -23.49 33.00 -10.08
N ASN A 33 -24.43 33.18 -11.01
CA ASN A 33 -25.78 33.71 -10.74
C ASN A 33 -25.78 35.01 -9.92
N GLU A 34 -24.97 35.99 -10.35
CA GLU A 34 -24.81 37.30 -9.70
C GLU A 34 -24.22 37.29 -8.28
N SER A 35 -23.76 36.13 -7.79
CA SER A 35 -23.15 35.95 -6.47
C SER A 35 -21.75 35.36 -6.55
N TYR A 36 -20.92 35.66 -5.54
CA TYR A 36 -19.65 34.97 -5.34
C TYR A 36 -19.88 33.69 -4.54
N VAL A 37 -19.26 32.61 -5.03
CA VAL A 37 -19.21 31.31 -4.36
C VAL A 37 -17.76 30.90 -4.20
N TYR A 38 -17.50 30.15 -3.13
CA TYR A 38 -16.16 29.92 -2.62
C TYR A 38 -15.89 28.43 -2.50
N GLU A 39 -14.74 28.01 -2.98
CA GLU A 39 -14.21 26.65 -2.80
C GLU A 39 -13.30 26.65 -1.56
N VAL A 40 -13.49 25.69 -0.67
CA VAL A 40 -12.77 25.62 0.62
C VAL A 40 -12.02 24.28 0.68
N ASN A 41 -10.73 24.31 1.03
CA ASN A 41 -9.87 23.10 1.16
C ASN A 41 -9.89 22.16 -0.07
N PHE A 42 -10.02 22.67 -1.30
CA PHE A 42 -10.14 21.86 -2.52
C PHE A 42 -11.36 20.91 -2.52
N SER A 43 -12.38 21.21 -1.70
CA SER A 43 -13.61 20.41 -1.68
C SER A 43 -14.39 20.58 -2.99
N ASP A 44 -15.04 19.53 -3.45
CA ASP A 44 -15.98 19.60 -4.59
C ASP A 44 -17.20 20.51 -4.32
N GLY A 45 -17.46 20.87 -3.05
CA GLY A 45 -18.54 21.74 -2.62
C GLY A 45 -18.24 23.24 -2.77
N LEU A 46 -19.25 24.02 -3.14
CA LEU A 46 -19.19 25.49 -3.20
C LEU A 46 -20.02 26.12 -2.08
N TYR A 47 -19.41 27.07 -1.37
CA TYR A 47 -20.00 27.79 -0.26
C TYR A 47 -20.47 29.18 -0.66
N MET A 48 -21.60 29.61 -0.11
CA MET A 48 -22.11 30.98 -0.29
C MET A 48 -21.38 31.94 0.65
N GLU A 49 -21.30 33.22 0.28
CA GLU A 49 -20.62 34.23 1.09
C GLU A 49 -21.16 34.35 2.52
N ASN A 50 -22.47 34.14 2.71
CA ASN A 50 -23.14 34.24 4.01
C ASN A 50 -22.93 33.00 4.89
N THR A 51 -22.45 31.89 4.35
CA THR A 51 -22.11 30.67 5.12
C THR A 51 -20.66 30.67 5.59
N LEU A 52 -19.92 31.76 5.35
CA LEU A 52 -18.50 31.90 5.67
C LEU A 52 -18.26 33.13 6.55
N GLN A 53 -17.39 32.99 7.53
CA GLN A 53 -16.93 34.06 8.40
C GLN A 53 -15.41 34.04 8.51
N HIS A 54 -14.75 35.19 8.59
CA HIS A 54 -13.30 35.20 8.77
C HIS A 54 -12.95 34.59 10.14
N ILE A 55 -11.93 33.75 10.23
CA ILE A 55 -11.57 33.06 11.50
C ILE A 55 -11.34 34.06 12.65
N SER A 56 -10.77 35.22 12.34
CA SER A 56 -10.51 36.30 13.31
C SER A 56 -11.77 36.96 13.89
N GLU A 57 -12.90 36.80 13.22
CA GLU A 57 -14.19 37.40 13.59
C GLU A 57 -15.13 36.37 14.26
N PHE A 58 -14.73 35.09 14.33
CA PHE A 58 -15.57 34.02 14.85
C PHE A 58 -15.40 33.88 16.37
N GLU A 59 -16.48 34.11 17.12
CA GLU A 59 -16.50 34.04 18.60
C GLU A 59 -17.02 32.69 19.15
N GLY A 60 -17.22 31.68 18.30
CA GLY A 60 -17.77 30.37 18.70
C GLY A 60 -16.71 29.29 18.98
N GLU A 61 -17.17 28.12 19.45
CA GLU A 61 -16.33 26.92 19.49
C GLU A 61 -16.03 26.46 18.07
N VAL A 62 -14.75 26.41 17.74
CA VAL A 62 -14.25 25.99 16.43
C VAL A 62 -14.09 24.47 16.45
N LYS A 63 -14.75 23.79 15.50
CA LYS A 63 -14.54 22.37 15.25
C LYS A 63 -13.51 22.22 14.15
N GLU A 64 -12.50 21.40 14.38
CA GLU A 64 -11.58 20.99 13.33
C GLU A 64 -12.27 19.88 12.52
N HIS A 65 -12.31 20.05 11.20
CA HIS A 65 -12.71 18.99 10.27
C HIS A 65 -11.46 18.57 9.52
N VAL A 66 -11.08 17.32 9.67
CA VAL A 66 -9.92 16.73 9.01
C VAL A 66 -10.45 15.81 7.91
N ASP A 67 -10.19 16.18 6.66
CA ASP A 67 -10.40 15.31 5.50
C ASP A 67 -9.06 14.68 5.15
N ILE A 68 -8.99 13.34 5.20
CA ILE A 68 -7.79 12.56 4.88
C ILE A 68 -8.09 11.76 3.63
N GLU A 69 -7.30 11.97 2.57
CA GLU A 69 -7.37 11.17 1.36
C GLU A 69 -6.33 10.04 1.41
N TYR A 70 -6.81 8.80 1.31
CA TYR A 70 -5.94 7.63 1.27
C TYR A 70 -5.69 7.19 -0.17
N LYS A 71 -4.42 6.99 -0.52
CA LYS A 71 -3.99 6.54 -1.84
C LYS A 71 -4.14 5.04 -2.07
N PHE A 72 -4.03 4.24 -1.00
CA PHE A 72 -4.12 2.78 -1.07
C PHE A 72 -5.17 2.26 -0.10
N PHE A 73 -5.80 1.14 -0.44
CA PHE A 73 -6.88 0.54 0.33
C PHE A 73 -6.59 -0.91 0.69
N PHE A 74 -7.38 -1.44 1.64
CA PHE A 74 -7.27 -2.82 2.09
C PHE A 74 -7.28 -3.80 0.90
N GLY A 75 -6.27 -4.66 0.88
CA GLY A 75 -6.12 -5.69 -0.13
C GLY A 75 -5.34 -5.29 -1.37
N ASP A 76 -5.00 -4.01 -1.53
CA ASP A 76 -4.17 -3.56 -2.64
C ASP A 76 -2.79 -4.22 -2.61
N LEU A 77 -2.28 -4.53 -3.80
CA LEU A 77 -0.95 -5.07 -4.01
C LEU A 77 0.01 -3.93 -4.31
N VAL A 78 1.06 -3.83 -3.50
CA VAL A 78 2.02 -2.71 -3.54
C VAL A 78 3.47 -3.21 -3.52
N LYS A 79 4.38 -2.35 -3.99
CA LYS A 79 5.82 -2.46 -3.75
C LYS A 79 6.27 -1.35 -2.80
N VAL A 80 7.28 -1.65 -1.99
CA VAL A 80 7.93 -0.70 -1.09
C VAL A 80 9.38 -0.51 -1.52
N ASP A 81 9.82 0.73 -1.57
CA ASP A 81 11.20 1.07 -1.91
C ASP A 81 12.19 0.43 -0.92
N GLY A 82 13.32 -0.05 -1.43
CA GLY A 82 14.32 -0.76 -0.61
C GLY A 82 14.03 -2.25 -0.33
N TYR A 83 12.81 -2.74 -0.60
CA TYR A 83 12.44 -4.15 -0.44
C TYR A 83 12.54 -4.97 -1.74
N GLY A 84 13.27 -4.45 -2.74
CA GLY A 84 13.65 -5.18 -3.94
C GLY A 84 12.46 -5.63 -4.79
N SER A 85 12.31 -6.95 -4.97
CA SER A 85 11.28 -7.54 -5.82
C SER A 85 10.06 -8.04 -5.04
N ASP A 86 10.00 -7.78 -3.74
CA ASP A 86 8.93 -8.26 -2.89
C ASP A 86 7.65 -7.47 -3.09
N TYR A 87 6.54 -8.19 -2.99
CA TYR A 87 5.20 -7.62 -3.06
C TYR A 87 4.55 -7.72 -1.69
N PHE A 88 3.73 -6.73 -1.40
CA PHE A 88 3.01 -6.62 -0.14
C PHE A 88 1.53 -6.37 -0.40
N LYS A 89 0.69 -6.87 0.49
CA LYS A 89 -0.73 -6.59 0.54
C LYS A 89 -0.99 -5.56 1.64
N VAL A 90 -1.77 -4.53 1.35
CA VAL A 90 -2.22 -3.58 2.37
C VAL A 90 -3.20 -4.29 3.30
N VAL A 91 -2.88 -4.34 4.60
CA VAL A 91 -3.70 -4.98 5.63
C VAL A 91 -4.22 -3.99 6.67
N GLY A 92 -3.63 -2.79 6.73
CA GLY A 92 -4.02 -1.72 7.63
C GLY A 92 -3.43 -0.39 7.18
N PHE A 93 -3.94 0.70 7.73
CA PHE A 93 -3.32 2.01 7.66
C PHE A 93 -3.84 2.88 8.81
N ARG A 94 -3.03 3.85 9.22
CA ARG A 94 -3.38 4.84 10.24
C ARG A 94 -2.87 6.21 9.85
N THR A 95 -3.57 7.24 10.33
CA THR A 95 -3.12 8.62 10.21
C THR A 95 -2.72 9.13 11.58
N GLU A 96 -1.50 9.64 11.67
CA GLU A 96 -1.00 10.27 12.88
C GLU A 96 -1.04 11.79 12.69
N ILE A 97 -1.69 12.46 13.63
CA ILE A 97 -1.98 13.89 13.56
C ILE A 97 -1.45 14.53 14.82
N TRP A 98 -0.52 15.47 14.66
CA TRP A 98 0.03 16.20 15.79
C TRP A 98 -0.27 17.68 15.68
N ARG A 99 -0.55 18.29 16.83
CA ARG A 99 -0.90 19.70 16.97
C ARG A 99 -0.04 20.31 18.08
N TYR A 100 0.71 21.33 17.71
CA TYR A 100 1.48 22.18 18.59
C TYR A 100 0.99 23.61 18.45
N LYS A 101 1.38 24.47 19.39
CA LYS A 101 0.98 25.87 19.41
C LYS A 101 1.26 26.62 18.09
N GLU A 102 2.31 26.22 17.38
CA GLU A 102 2.79 26.92 16.18
C GLU A 102 2.95 25.99 14.97
N ASN A 103 2.80 24.67 15.14
CA ASN A 103 3.05 23.68 14.10
C ASN A 103 2.00 22.57 14.15
N ALA A 104 1.73 21.99 12.99
CA ALA A 104 0.94 20.80 12.85
C ALA A 104 1.61 19.90 11.83
N TRP A 105 1.53 18.59 12.04
CA TRP A 105 1.99 17.62 11.07
C TRP A 105 1.00 16.46 11.00
N GLU A 106 0.95 15.84 9.84
CA GLU A 106 0.06 14.76 9.46
C GLU A 106 0.88 13.76 8.68
N ASP A 107 0.75 12.48 9.02
CA ASP A 107 1.46 11.39 8.35
C ASP A 107 0.55 10.18 8.22
N VAL A 108 0.65 9.48 7.10
CA VAL A 108 -0.14 8.29 6.79
C VAL A 108 0.80 7.10 6.69
N ILE A 109 0.59 6.15 7.60
CA ILE A 109 1.42 4.94 7.73
C ILE A 109 0.57 3.76 7.33
N TYR A 110 1.05 2.99 6.36
CA TYR A 110 0.41 1.77 5.90
C TYR A 110 1.04 0.55 6.57
N GLU A 111 0.18 -0.38 6.95
CA GLU A 111 0.53 -1.70 7.47
C GLU A 111 0.39 -2.73 6.35
N LEU A 112 1.47 -3.45 6.11
CA LEU A 112 1.66 -4.29 4.95
C LEU A 112 1.99 -5.71 5.38
N SER A 113 1.49 -6.68 4.62
CA SER A 113 1.84 -8.10 4.76
C SER A 113 2.53 -8.57 3.48
N ARG A 114 3.76 -9.06 3.60
CA ARG A 114 4.49 -9.63 2.47
C ARG A 114 3.78 -10.86 1.93
N ILE A 115 3.67 -10.98 0.62
CA ILE A 115 2.93 -12.08 -0.01
C ILE A 115 3.61 -13.44 0.22
N THR A 116 4.94 -13.48 0.32
CA THR A 116 5.70 -14.73 0.33
C THR A 116 5.61 -15.51 1.64
N ASP A 117 5.57 -14.82 2.77
CA ASP A 117 5.70 -15.40 4.11
C ASP A 117 4.76 -14.75 5.15
N GLY A 118 4.04 -13.68 4.77
CA GLY A 118 3.19 -12.94 5.69
C GLY A 118 3.95 -12.04 6.66
N GLU A 119 5.24 -11.77 6.43
CA GLU A 119 6.00 -10.82 7.25
C GLU A 119 5.35 -9.43 7.20
N TRP A 120 5.22 -8.83 8.38
CA TRP A 120 4.58 -7.53 8.53
C TRP A 120 5.59 -6.39 8.42
N LEU A 121 5.17 -5.30 7.80
CA LEU A 121 5.97 -4.11 7.53
C LEU A 121 5.11 -2.84 7.65
N GLU A 122 5.69 -1.76 8.18
CA GLU A 122 5.13 -0.41 8.05
C GLU A 122 5.90 0.38 7.01
N ALA A 123 5.19 1.14 6.18
CA ALA A 123 5.78 2.03 5.19
C ALA A 123 4.96 3.32 5.07
N HIS A 124 5.64 4.42 4.73
CA HIS A 124 4.97 5.69 4.43
C HIS A 124 4.38 5.66 3.03
N GLU A 125 3.35 6.49 2.81
CA GLU A 125 2.68 6.57 1.50
C GLU A 125 3.65 6.87 0.34
N GLU A 126 4.67 7.69 0.60
CA GLU A 126 5.66 8.13 -0.39
C GLU A 126 6.60 7.00 -0.85
N GLU A 127 6.79 5.98 -0.02
CA GLU A 127 7.70 4.84 -0.26
C GLU A 127 7.00 3.70 -1.03
N MET A 128 5.71 3.88 -1.34
CA MET A 128 4.84 2.83 -1.84
C MET A 128 4.38 3.08 -3.28
N THR A 129 4.37 2.01 -4.08
CA THR A 129 3.86 2.01 -5.45
C THR A 129 2.76 0.98 -5.61
N LEU A 130 1.57 1.41 -6.07
CA LEU A 130 0.47 0.50 -6.41
C LEU A 130 0.84 -0.36 -7.61
N ILE A 131 0.68 -1.67 -7.46
CA ILE A 131 0.81 -2.65 -8.53
C ILE A 131 -0.57 -3.06 -9.03
N ALA A 132 -1.50 -3.29 -8.12
CA ALA A 132 -2.89 -3.60 -8.44
C ALA A 132 -3.85 -3.31 -7.30
N ASP A 133 -5.07 -2.93 -7.65
CA ASP A 133 -6.20 -2.84 -6.74
C ASP A 133 -6.53 -4.20 -6.09
N ALA A 134 -7.25 -4.16 -4.97
CA ALA A 134 -7.69 -5.34 -4.26
C ALA A 134 -8.44 -6.38 -5.12
N GLU A 135 -9.20 -5.94 -6.13
CA GLU A 135 -9.97 -6.84 -7.02
C GLU A 135 -9.04 -7.69 -7.90
N ARG A 136 -7.95 -7.08 -8.39
CA ARG A 136 -7.00 -7.71 -9.31
C ARG A 136 -5.81 -8.31 -8.57
N ALA A 137 -5.54 -7.87 -7.33
CA ALA A 137 -4.43 -8.32 -6.51
C ALA A 137 -4.41 -9.85 -6.39
N ASP A 138 -5.53 -10.47 -6.03
CA ASP A 138 -5.59 -11.93 -5.84
C ASP A 138 -5.36 -12.70 -7.15
N SER A 139 -5.84 -12.16 -8.28
CA SER A 139 -5.59 -12.75 -9.60
C SER A 139 -4.11 -12.68 -10.00
N ILE A 140 -3.45 -11.58 -9.68
CA ILE A 140 -2.01 -11.39 -9.95
C ILE A 140 -1.18 -12.27 -9.03
N ILE A 141 -1.53 -12.34 -7.75
CA ILE A 141 -0.88 -13.20 -6.77
C ILE A 141 -0.97 -14.68 -7.19
N GLN A 142 -2.14 -15.13 -7.68
CA GLN A 142 -2.34 -16.48 -8.20
C GLN A 142 -1.52 -16.72 -9.48
N LYS A 143 -1.53 -15.80 -10.44
CA LYS A 143 -0.75 -15.90 -11.68
C LYS A 143 0.76 -15.91 -11.43
N LEU A 144 1.23 -15.20 -10.42
CA LEU A 144 2.64 -15.17 -10.02
C LEU A 144 3.07 -16.39 -9.20
N GLY A 145 2.14 -17.33 -8.89
CA GLY A 145 2.43 -18.53 -8.11
C GLY A 145 2.99 -18.22 -6.72
N LEU A 146 2.62 -17.08 -6.13
CA LEU A 146 3.20 -16.60 -4.87
C LEU A 146 2.51 -17.16 -3.62
N LEU A 147 1.39 -17.87 -3.78
CA LEU A 147 0.71 -18.58 -2.69
C LEU A 147 1.15 -20.04 -2.66
N HIS A 148 1.82 -20.45 -1.59
CA HIS A 148 1.64 -21.82 -1.12
C HIS A 148 0.18 -21.92 -0.62
N PRO A 149 -0.57 -22.99 -0.91
CA PRO A 149 -1.96 -23.10 -0.49
C PRO A 149 -2.04 -23.13 1.05
N ILE A 150 -2.42 -22.00 1.65
CA ILE A 150 -2.83 -21.94 3.06
C ILE A 150 -4.16 -22.65 3.14
N ASN A 151 -4.10 -23.94 3.48
CA ASN A 151 -5.25 -24.74 3.83
C ASN A 151 -6.12 -23.99 4.85
N GLN A 152 -7.36 -23.72 4.46
CA GLN A 152 -8.44 -23.39 5.37
C GLN A 152 -8.58 -24.52 6.40
N LYS A 153 -8.20 -24.30 7.66
CA LYS A 153 -8.74 -25.08 8.79
C LYS A 153 -9.03 -24.15 9.98
N PRO A 154 -10.20 -24.31 10.62
CA PRO A 154 -10.63 -23.44 11.70
C PRO A 154 -9.92 -23.78 13.02
N VAL A 155 -9.85 -22.76 13.88
CA VAL A 155 -9.27 -22.78 15.22
C VAL A 155 -9.98 -23.77 16.15
N THR A 156 -9.23 -24.64 16.84
CA THR A 156 -9.59 -25.17 18.17
C THR A 156 -8.36 -25.53 19.02
N LYS A 157 -8.20 -24.78 20.12
CA LYS A 157 -7.81 -25.11 21.52
C LYS A 157 -6.58 -25.98 21.90
N GLU A 158 -5.79 -25.37 22.79
CA GLU A 158 -5.18 -25.87 24.05
C GLU A 158 -3.87 -26.72 24.06
N ILE A 159 -2.80 -26.03 24.47
CA ILE A 159 -1.76 -26.37 25.48
C ILE A 159 -1.71 -27.84 25.98
N ASN A 160 -0.65 -28.61 25.62
CA ASN A 160 0.47 -29.06 26.50
C ASN A 160 1.22 -30.36 26.06
N LYS A 161 2.56 -30.33 26.27
CA LYS A 161 3.56 -31.42 26.47
C LYS A 161 4.29 -32.08 25.26
N PHE A 162 5.61 -31.82 25.21
CA PHE A 162 6.72 -32.55 24.55
C PHE A 162 6.96 -33.95 25.21
N PRO A 163 7.77 -34.90 24.66
CA PRO A 163 8.88 -34.75 23.69
C PRO A 163 9.03 -35.84 22.59
N VAL A 164 9.15 -35.43 21.31
CA VAL A 164 9.56 -36.31 20.18
C VAL A 164 10.49 -35.52 19.25
N VAL A 165 11.69 -35.16 19.72
CA VAL A 165 12.49 -34.09 19.05
C VAL A 165 13.64 -34.63 18.17
N LYS A 166 13.98 -35.92 18.22
CA LYS A 166 15.18 -36.42 17.50
C LYS A 166 14.93 -37.15 16.18
N LEU A 167 13.79 -37.84 16.01
CA LEU A 167 13.47 -38.54 14.74
C LEU A 167 12.81 -37.62 13.69
N LYS A 168 12.12 -36.56 14.12
CA LYS A 168 11.47 -35.61 13.21
C LYS A 168 12.47 -34.75 12.42
N LYS A 169 13.60 -34.38 13.03
CA LYS A 169 14.57 -33.46 12.42
C LYS A 169 15.25 -33.98 11.15
N GLU A 170 15.40 -35.30 10.98
CA GLU A 170 15.98 -35.86 9.75
C GLU A 170 14.93 -36.02 8.66
N ALA A 171 13.72 -36.46 9.00
CA ALA A 171 12.59 -36.51 8.07
C ALA A 171 12.22 -35.10 7.58
N GLU A 172 12.10 -34.11 8.47
CA GLU A 172 11.83 -32.70 8.14
C GLU A 172 12.94 -32.08 7.27
N ARG A 173 14.21 -32.50 7.43
CA ARG A 173 15.31 -32.04 6.57
C ARG A 173 15.29 -32.68 5.18
N MET A 174 14.85 -33.92 5.08
CA MET A 174 14.67 -34.61 3.79
C MET A 174 13.46 -34.05 3.04
N ASP A 175 12.36 -33.83 3.76
CA ASP A 175 11.12 -33.22 3.25
C ASP A 175 11.40 -31.83 2.69
N HIS A 176 12.07 -30.96 3.47
CA HIS A 176 12.48 -29.63 3.01
C HIS A 176 13.45 -29.63 1.83
N LYS A 177 14.20 -30.72 1.61
CA LYS A 177 15.09 -30.82 0.46
C LYS A 177 14.33 -31.23 -0.80
N GLU A 178 13.36 -32.12 -0.66
CA GLU A 178 12.48 -32.56 -1.75
C GLU A 178 11.50 -31.45 -2.15
N GLU A 179 10.92 -30.73 -1.18
CA GLU A 179 10.08 -29.54 -1.41
C GLU A 179 10.83 -28.47 -2.22
N LYS A 180 12.07 -28.15 -1.82
CA LYS A 180 12.87 -27.15 -2.55
C LYS A 180 13.28 -27.61 -3.95
N LYS A 181 13.40 -28.92 -4.20
CA LYS A 181 13.63 -29.47 -5.55
C LYS A 181 12.38 -29.37 -6.41
N GLN A 182 11.21 -29.74 -5.87
CA GLN A 182 9.93 -29.59 -6.57
C GLN A 182 9.65 -28.13 -6.90
N LEU A 183 10.01 -27.21 -6.01
CA LEU A 183 9.93 -25.77 -6.25
C LEU A 183 10.87 -25.31 -7.38
N ILE A 184 12.09 -25.86 -7.46
CA ILE A 184 13.00 -25.58 -8.58
C ILE A 184 12.42 -26.11 -9.89
N ASP A 185 11.86 -27.33 -9.90
CA ASP A 185 11.26 -27.92 -11.10
C ASP A 185 10.08 -27.08 -11.60
N GLY A 186 9.17 -26.67 -10.71
CA GLY A 186 8.06 -25.79 -11.08
C GLY A 186 8.50 -24.40 -11.57
N LEU A 187 9.60 -23.86 -11.01
CA LEU A 187 10.18 -22.61 -11.51
C LEU A 187 10.85 -22.80 -12.89
N LEU A 188 11.44 -23.96 -13.17
CA LEU A 188 12.00 -24.27 -14.48
C LEU A 188 10.90 -24.40 -15.54
N ASP A 189 9.77 -25.01 -15.20
CA ASP A 189 8.60 -25.09 -16.07
C ASP A 189 8.06 -23.69 -16.39
N LEU A 190 7.90 -22.84 -15.35
CA LEU A 190 7.48 -21.45 -15.53
C LEU A 190 8.46 -20.64 -16.41
N TYR A 191 9.76 -20.85 -16.24
CA TYR A 191 10.76 -20.22 -17.11
C TYR A 191 10.60 -20.64 -18.57
N ASN A 192 10.36 -21.94 -18.80
CA ASN A 192 10.21 -22.50 -20.14
C ASN A 192 8.95 -21.97 -20.83
N ASP A 193 7.83 -21.88 -20.10
CA ASP A 193 6.57 -21.33 -20.63
C ASP A 193 6.73 -19.87 -21.05
N TYR A 194 7.31 -19.04 -20.17
CA TYR A 194 7.54 -17.62 -20.45
C TYR A 194 8.63 -17.40 -21.53
N SER A 195 9.60 -18.30 -21.65
CA SER A 195 10.58 -18.30 -22.74
C SER A 195 9.93 -18.56 -24.09
N ILE A 196 8.94 -19.45 -24.15
CA ILE A 196 8.14 -19.69 -25.36
C ILE A 196 7.31 -18.45 -25.68
N LEU A 197 6.60 -17.88 -24.70
CA LEU A 197 5.80 -16.66 -24.91
C LEU A 197 6.66 -15.48 -25.37
N TYR A 198 7.83 -15.27 -24.78
CA TYR A 198 8.78 -14.25 -25.20
C TYR A 198 9.24 -14.44 -26.65
N LYS A 199 9.54 -15.69 -27.05
CA LYS A 199 9.94 -15.98 -28.45
C LYS A 199 8.81 -15.74 -29.45
N TRP A 200 7.56 -15.94 -29.05
CA TRP A 200 6.40 -15.84 -29.94
C TRP A 200 5.87 -14.41 -30.05
N PHE A 201 5.88 -13.65 -28.95
CA PHE A 201 5.26 -12.33 -28.87
C PHE A 201 6.27 -11.19 -28.70
N GLY A 202 7.50 -11.46 -28.25
CA GLY A 202 8.58 -10.49 -28.13
C GLY A 202 8.41 -9.46 -27.01
N ASP A 203 7.45 -9.66 -26.10
CA ASP A 203 7.15 -8.70 -25.02
C ASP A 203 8.20 -8.74 -23.89
N GLU A 204 8.76 -7.58 -23.56
CA GLU A 204 9.77 -7.44 -22.50
C GLU A 204 9.22 -7.78 -21.09
N GLU A 205 7.90 -7.76 -20.86
CA GLU A 205 7.30 -8.23 -19.61
C GLU A 205 7.58 -9.72 -19.39
N TYR A 206 7.54 -10.56 -20.44
CA TYR A 206 7.85 -11.99 -20.32
C TYR A 206 9.31 -12.23 -19.96
N LYS A 207 10.21 -11.41 -20.51
CA LYS A 207 11.63 -11.45 -20.17
C LYS A 207 11.89 -11.00 -18.74
N HIS A 208 11.13 -10.04 -18.22
CA HIS A 208 11.21 -9.65 -16.82
C HIS A 208 10.82 -10.82 -15.90
N VAL A 209 9.74 -11.53 -16.21
CA VAL A 209 9.32 -12.74 -15.48
C VAL A 209 10.39 -13.83 -15.56
N MET A 210 10.95 -14.10 -16.75
CA MET A 210 12.06 -15.06 -16.91
C MET A 210 13.27 -14.73 -16.02
N ASN A 211 13.65 -13.45 -15.94
CA ASN A 211 14.78 -13.02 -15.10
C ASN A 211 14.49 -13.20 -13.61
N LEU A 212 13.26 -12.87 -13.16
CA LEU A 212 12.81 -13.07 -11.77
C LEU A 212 12.83 -14.56 -11.39
N VAL A 213 12.38 -15.43 -12.29
CA VAL A 213 12.38 -16.88 -12.10
C VAL A 213 13.82 -17.41 -11.96
N VAL A 214 14.75 -16.98 -12.81
CA VAL A 214 16.18 -17.36 -12.71
C VAL A 214 16.80 -16.89 -11.39
N MET A 215 16.49 -15.67 -10.93
CA MET A 215 16.97 -15.16 -9.64
C MET A 215 16.45 -15.99 -8.47
N LYS A 216 15.16 -16.38 -8.52
CA LYS A 216 14.54 -17.21 -7.48
C LYS A 216 15.11 -18.63 -7.46
N ILE A 217 15.32 -19.25 -8.63
CA ILE A 217 16.01 -20.55 -8.76
C ILE A 217 17.41 -20.48 -8.15
N LYS A 218 18.20 -19.44 -8.45
CA LYS A 218 19.55 -19.27 -7.88
C LYS A 218 19.52 -19.19 -6.35
N LYS A 219 18.63 -18.37 -5.78
CA LYS A 219 18.50 -18.21 -4.33
C LYS A 219 18.15 -19.53 -3.63
N ILE A 220 17.27 -20.33 -4.22
CA ILE A 220 16.87 -21.64 -3.68
C ILE A 220 17.99 -22.68 -3.88
N ALA A 221 18.64 -22.67 -5.04
CA ALA A 221 19.73 -23.58 -5.38
C ALA A 221 20.98 -23.35 -4.50
N ASP A 222 21.35 -22.10 -4.22
CA ASP A 222 22.48 -21.76 -3.34
C ASP A 222 22.27 -22.28 -1.91
N GLY A 223 21.02 -22.31 -1.44
CA GLY A 223 20.64 -22.91 -0.15
C GLY A 223 20.59 -24.45 -0.16
N LEU A 224 20.44 -25.09 -1.32
CA LEU A 224 20.34 -26.55 -1.49
C LEU A 224 21.68 -27.21 -1.82
N TYR A 225 22.50 -26.53 -2.62
CA TYR A 225 23.78 -26.98 -3.16
C TYR A 225 24.86 -25.94 -2.84
N PRO A 226 25.20 -25.73 -1.55
CA PRO A 226 26.23 -24.79 -1.17
C PRO A 226 27.55 -25.18 -1.87
N ASN A 227 28.12 -24.23 -2.60
CA ASN A 227 29.33 -24.43 -3.40
C ASN A 227 30.51 -24.83 -2.48
N LYS A 228 30.94 -26.09 -2.54
CA LYS A 228 32.16 -26.60 -1.87
C LYS A 228 33.45 -26.09 -2.54
N LYS A 229 33.53 -24.81 -2.92
CA LYS A 229 34.76 -24.19 -3.42
C LYS A 229 35.48 -23.33 -2.38
N ASN A 230 34.87 -23.07 -1.22
CA ASN A 230 35.51 -22.32 -0.12
C ASN A 230 35.72 -23.16 1.15
N ALA A 231 35.68 -24.49 1.04
CA ALA A 231 35.99 -25.40 2.14
C ALA A 231 36.97 -26.47 1.66
N GLY A 232 38.25 -26.10 1.58
CA GLY A 232 39.32 -27.01 1.19
C GLY A 232 40.69 -26.33 1.10
N ILE A 233 41.34 -26.26 2.26
CA ILE A 233 42.80 -26.11 2.50
C ILE A 233 43.42 -24.76 2.15
#